data_AF-A0A9W4TL21-F1
#
_entry.id   AF-A0A9W4TL21-F1
#
_cell.length_a   1.000
_cell.length_b   1.000
_cell.length_c   1.000
_cell.angle_alpha   90.00
_cell.angle_beta   90.00
_cell.angle_gamma   90.00
#
_symmetry.space_group_name_H-M   'P 1'
#
loop_
_entity.id
_entity.type
_entity.pdbx_description
1 polymer ?
#
loop_
_entity_poly.entity_id
_entity_poly.type
_entity_poly.pdbx_seq_one_letter_code
_entity_poly.pdbx_strand_id
1 'polypeptide(L)'
;MNQKQIKERIAQLYITLQFCSEKIRTFTAGERICINQERFQWFHILNNPEAEPRPVSLQIESKIGEVTKLISKYHFTPYYENPFIEEDEPASILENTMS
;
A
#
# COMPACT_ATOMS: atom_id res chain seq x y z
N MET A 1 15.63 -0.35 -6.29
CA MET A 1 14.42 -0.96 -6.89
C MET A 1 14.09 -0.20 -8.17
N ASN A 2 13.62 -0.87 -9.22
CA ASN A 2 13.10 -0.19 -10.43
C ASN A 2 11.67 0.33 -10.21
N GLN A 3 11.15 1.18 -11.11
CA GLN A 3 9.81 1.77 -10.95
C GLN A 3 8.70 0.73 -10.77
N LYS A 4 8.77 -0.41 -11.49
CA LYS A 4 7.78 -1.48 -11.36
C LYS A 4 7.79 -2.06 -9.94
N GLN A 5 8.98 -2.39 -9.41
CA GLN A 5 9.14 -2.90 -8.06
C GLN A 5 8.65 -1.90 -6.99
N ILE A 6 8.87 -0.60 -7.21
CA ILE A 6 8.38 0.45 -6.30
C ILE A 6 6.85 0.48 -6.30
N LYS A 7 6.21 0.42 -7.48
CA LYS A 7 4.74 0.38 -7.58
C LYS A 7 4.14 -0.87 -6.92
N GLU A 8 4.77 -2.03 -7.12
CA GLU A 8 4.38 -3.28 -6.46
C GLU A 8 4.48 -3.18 -4.94
N ARG A 9 5.57 -2.57 -4.43
CA ARG A 9 5.73 -2.33 -2.99
C ARG A 9 4.67 -1.37 -2.44
N ILE A 10 4.40 -0.26 -3.13
CA ILE A 10 3.34 0.68 -2.74
C ILE A 10 2.00 -0.05 -2.63
N ALA A 11 1.64 -0.86 -3.63
CA ALA A 11 0.39 -1.62 -3.63
C ALA A 11 0.35 -2.63 -2.46
N GLN A 12 1.45 -3.34 -2.19
CA GLN A 12 1.55 -4.26 -1.06
C GLN A 12 1.33 -3.55 0.29
N LEU A 13 1.98 -2.40 0.50
CA LEU A 13 1.83 -1.63 1.73
C LEU A 13 0.40 -1.09 1.88
N TYR A 14 -0.21 -0.65 0.79
CA TYR A 14 -1.57 -0.13 0.78
C TYR A 14 -2.61 -1.21 1.12
N ILE A 15 -2.59 -2.37 0.44
CA ILE A 15 -3.53 -3.46 0.71
C ILE A 15 -3.34 -4.04 2.12
N THR A 16 -2.10 -4.06 2.62
CA THR A 16 -1.79 -4.45 4.00
C THR A 16 -2.48 -3.54 5.02
N LEU A 17 -2.44 -2.22 4.79
CA LEU A 17 -3.10 -1.23 5.65
C LEU A 17 -4.63 -1.33 5.59
N GLN A 18 -5.21 -1.53 4.40
CA GLN A 18 -6.66 -1.72 4.24
C GLN A 18 -7.13 -3.01 4.95
N PHE A 19 -6.48 -4.15 4.68
CA PHE A 19 -6.81 -5.41 5.34
C PHE A 19 -6.72 -5.30 6.87
N CYS A 20 -5.70 -4.62 7.38
CA CYS A 20 -5.53 -4.40 8.82
C CYS A 20 -6.66 -3.56 9.43
N SER A 21 -7.24 -2.63 8.65
CA SER A 21 -8.33 -1.76 9.09
C SER A 21 -9.69 -2.46 9.04
N GLU A 22 -9.90 -3.32 8.05
CA GLU A 22 -11.21 -3.91 7.76
C GLU A 22 -11.43 -5.31 8.32
N LYS A 23 -10.37 -6.12 8.44
CA LYS A 23 -10.49 -7.55 8.77
C LYS A 23 -9.84 -7.90 10.10
N ILE A 24 -8.52 -7.78 10.18
CA ILE A 24 -7.74 -8.25 11.33
C ILE A 24 -6.69 -7.23 11.70
N ARG A 25 -6.82 -6.65 12.90
CA ARG A 25 -5.92 -5.62 13.41
C ARG A 25 -4.57 -6.20 13.83
N THR A 26 -3.70 -6.44 12.85
CA THR A 26 -2.39 -7.11 13.01
C THR A 26 -1.30 -6.14 13.48
N PHE A 27 -1.42 -4.87 13.09
CA PHE A 27 -0.45 -3.82 13.41
C PHE A 27 -0.96 -2.89 14.52
N THR A 28 -0.04 -2.47 15.38
CA THR A 28 -0.24 -1.35 16.30
C THR A 28 -0.41 -0.02 15.54
N ALA A 29 -0.83 1.04 16.23
CA ALA A 29 -0.91 2.36 15.61
C ALA A 29 0.46 2.87 15.10
N GLY A 30 1.52 2.69 15.89
CA GLY A 30 2.88 3.08 15.51
C GLY A 30 3.38 2.32 14.27
N GLU A 31 3.14 1.01 14.21
CA GLU A 31 3.53 0.20 13.04
C GLU A 31 2.78 0.61 11.77
N ARG A 32 1.47 0.91 11.87
CA ARG A 32 0.72 1.45 10.73
C ARG A 32 1.26 2.79 10.24
N ILE A 33 1.71 3.65 11.16
CA ILE A 33 2.36 4.92 10.80
C ILE A 33 3.65 4.65 10.04
N CYS A 34 4.51 3.75 10.51
CA CYS A 34 5.75 3.39 9.82
C CYS A 34 5.49 2.83 8.41
N ILE A 35 4.51 1.93 8.27
CA ILE A 35 4.12 1.37 6.96
C ILE A 35 3.64 2.46 6.02
N ASN A 36 2.79 3.38 6.50
CA ASN A 36 2.27 4.47 5.68
C ASN A 36 3.38 5.47 5.30
N GLN A 37 4.34 5.73 6.19
CA GLN A 37 5.52 6.55 5.90
C GLN A 37 6.39 5.93 4.81
N GLU A 38 6.66 4.61 4.88
CA GLU A 38 7.37 3.92 3.80
C GLU A 38 6.61 4.02 2.47
N ARG A 39 5.29 3.79 2.50
CA ARG A 39 4.42 3.92 1.31
C ARG A 39 4.56 5.30 0.66
N PHE A 40 4.46 6.37 1.44
CA PHE A 40 4.63 7.73 0.93
C PHE A 40 6.05 8.04 0.46
N GLN A 41 7.08 7.49 1.10
CA GLN A 41 8.46 7.65 0.64
C GLN A 41 8.64 7.03 -0.74
N TRP A 42 8.05 5.85 -0.98
CA TRP A 42 8.07 5.23 -2.30
C TRP A 42 7.33 6.04 -3.36
N PHE A 43 6.18 6.63 -3.02
CA PHE A 43 5.49 7.59 -3.89
C PHE A 43 6.38 8.79 -4.24
N HIS A 44 7.08 9.35 -3.25
CA HIS A 44 7.98 10.46 -3.46
C HIS A 44 9.14 10.09 -4.40
N ILE A 45 9.73 8.90 -4.23
CA ILE A 45 10.83 8.38 -5.06
C ILE A 45 10.41 8.17 -6.52
N LEU A 46 9.14 7.81 -6.80
CA LEU A 46 8.66 7.71 -8.19
C LEU A 46 8.81 9.03 -8.96
N ASN A 47 8.67 10.17 -8.28
CA ASN A 47 8.82 11.50 -8.85
C ASN A 47 10.23 12.10 -8.63
N ASN A 48 10.97 11.59 -7.65
CA ASN A 48 12.29 12.08 -7.26
C ASN A 48 13.25 10.89 -7.07
N PRO A 49 13.82 10.33 -8.15
CA PRO A 49 14.60 9.09 -8.10
C PRO A 49 15.85 9.14 -7.19
N GLU A 50 16.37 10.33 -6.92
CA GLU A 50 17.53 10.56 -6.04
C GLU A 50 17.15 10.58 -4.54
N ALA A 51 15.87 10.49 -4.19
CA ALA A 51 15.44 10.46 -2.80
C ALA A 51 15.77 9.11 -2.14
N GLU A 52 16.21 9.17 -0.89
CA GLU A 52 16.61 7.98 -0.13
C GLU A 52 15.39 7.15 0.30
N PRO A 53 15.45 5.80 0.22
CA PRO A 53 14.38 4.95 0.70
C PRO A 53 14.29 4.98 2.23
N ARG A 54 13.08 4.74 2.75
CA ARG A 54 12.82 4.62 4.19
C ARG A 54 12.09 3.31 4.50
N PRO A 55 12.77 2.16 4.41
CA PRO A 55 12.14 0.88 4.66
C PRO A 55 11.70 0.76 6.13
N VAL A 56 10.62 0.03 6.37
CA VAL A 56 10.24 -0.38 7.73
C VAL A 56 11.27 -1.35 8.33
N SER A 57 11.16 -1.59 9.64
CA SER A 57 12.02 -2.57 10.32
C SER A 57 11.74 -4.00 9.85
N LEU A 58 12.72 -4.89 10.00
CA LEU A 58 12.59 -6.31 9.66
C LEU A 58 11.42 -7.00 10.38
N GLN A 59 11.10 -6.55 11.59
CA GLN A 59 9.95 -7.07 12.33
C GLN A 59 8.63 -6.71 11.66
N ILE A 60 8.49 -5.47 11.19
CA ILE A 60 7.31 -5.03 10.44
C ILE A 60 7.26 -5.75 9.09
N GLU A 61 8.40 -5.95 8.43
CA GLU A 61 8.48 -6.70 7.17
C GLU A 61 7.97 -8.15 7.31
N SER A 62 8.37 -8.84 8.39
CA SER A 62 7.86 -10.19 8.69
C SER A 62 6.33 -10.20 8.83
N LYS A 63 5.77 -9.21 9.55
CA LYS A 63 4.32 -9.07 9.72
C LYS A 63 3.61 -8.76 8.40
N ILE A 64 4.19 -7.93 7.52
CA ILE A 64 3.65 -7.69 6.17
C ILE A 64 3.59 -9.01 5.39
N GLY A 65 4.63 -9.84 5.48
CA GLY A 65 4.64 -11.18 4.87
C GLY A 65 3.54 -12.10 5.40
N GLU A 66 3.26 -12.07 6.70
CA GLU A 66 2.15 -12.81 7.31
C GLU A 66 0.79 -12.29 6.85
N VAL A 67 0.59 -10.97 6.85
CA VAL A 67 -0.65 -10.34 6.38
C VAL A 67 -0.90 -10.64 4.90
N THR A 68 0.12 -10.66 4.06
CA THR A 68 -0.01 -11.05 2.64
C THR A 68 -0.60 -12.46 2.51
N LYS A 69 -0.16 -13.40 3.34
CA LYS A 69 -0.73 -14.77 3.36
C LYS A 69 -2.19 -14.77 3.83
N LEU A 70 -2.53 -13.94 4.81
CA LEU A 70 -3.91 -13.80 5.30
C LEU A 70 -4.83 -13.20 4.23
N ILE A 71 -4.39 -12.16 3.52
CA ILE A 71 -5.13 -11.54 2.41
C ILE A 71 -5.51 -12.59 1.38
N SER A 72 -4.55 -13.43 0.96
CA SER A 72 -4.82 -14.53 0.03
C SER A 72 -5.78 -15.57 0.61
N LYS A 73 -5.59 -15.96 1.88
CA LYS A 73 -6.45 -16.94 2.57
C LYS A 73 -7.91 -16.49 2.67
N TYR A 74 -8.14 -15.20 2.89
CA TYR A 74 -9.48 -14.63 3.04
C TYR A 74 -10.08 -14.12 1.73
N HIS A 75 -9.38 -14.29 0.59
CA HIS A 75 -9.77 -13.72 -0.70
C HIS A 75 -10.17 -12.23 -0.57
N PHE A 76 -9.37 -11.48 0.18
CA PHE A 76 -9.70 -10.09 0.48
C PHE A 76 -9.60 -9.23 -0.77
N THR A 77 -10.71 -8.59 -1.13
CA THR A 77 -10.76 -7.54 -2.14
C THR A 77 -10.78 -6.19 -1.42
N PRO A 78 -9.79 -5.30 -1.63
CA PRO A 78 -9.78 -3.99 -1.02
C PRO A 78 -10.94 -3.12 -1.52
N TYR A 79 -11.48 -2.24 -0.67
CA TYR A 79 -12.51 -1.29 -1.08
C TYR A 79 -11.96 -0.26 -2.08
N TYR A 80 -10.70 0.16 -1.88
CA TYR A 80 -9.96 0.99 -2.82
C TYR A 80 -8.96 0.12 -3.59
N GLU A 81 -9.24 -0.15 -4.86
CA GLU A 81 -8.41 -1.05 -5.68
C GLU A 81 -7.10 -0.41 -6.14
N ASN A 82 -7.11 0.90 -6.39
CA ASN A 82 -5.95 1.59 -6.95
C ASN A 82 -5.28 2.50 -5.91
N PRO A 83 -4.08 2.15 -5.39
CA PRO A 83 -3.36 2.98 -4.45
C PRO A 83 -2.87 4.32 -5.04
N PHE A 84 -2.93 4.48 -6.36
CA PHE A 84 -2.44 5.63 -7.13
C PHE A 84 -3.54 6.62 -7.54
N ILE A 85 -4.82 6.34 -7.24
CA ILE A 85 -5.92 7.28 -7.45
C ILE A 85 -6.07 8.11 -6.17
N GLU A 86 -6.15 9.44 -6.31
CA GLU A 86 -6.39 10.35 -5.18
C GLU A 86 -7.81 10.12 -4.63
N GLU A 87 -7.95 10.09 -3.30
CA GLU A 87 -9.22 9.78 -2.60
C GLU A 87 -10.37 10.76 -2.93
N ASP A 88 -10.08 11.86 -3.63
CA ASP A 88 -11.03 12.91 -4.04
C ASP A 88 -11.58 12.77 -5.47
N GLU A 89 -11.20 11.76 -6.26
CA GLU A 89 -11.88 11.51 -7.54
C GLU A 89 -13.12 10.63 -7.36
N PRO A 90 -14.34 11.16 -7.58
CA PRO A 90 -15.54 10.34 -7.52
C PRO A 90 -15.50 9.28 -8.63
N ALA A 91 -15.82 8.04 -8.25
CA ALA A 91 -15.87 6.86 -9.14
C ALA A 91 -16.73 7.05 -10.41
N SER A 92 -17.56 8.10 -10.46
CA SER A 92 -18.39 8.47 -11.61
C SER A 92 -17.64 9.04 -12.82
N ILE A 93 -16.33 9.33 -12.73
CA ILE A 93 -15.57 9.89 -13.86
C ILE A 93 -14.78 8.81 -14.63
N LEU A 94 -14.55 7.63 -14.04
CA LEU A 94 -13.77 6.54 -14.65
C LEU A 94 -14.49 5.83 -15.82
N GLU A 95 -15.80 6.00 -16.00
CA GLU A 95 -16.53 5.43 -17.14
C GLU A 95 -16.37 6.23 -18.44
N ASN A 96 -15.88 7.48 -18.41
CA ASN A 96 -15.87 8.35 -19.59
C ASN A 96 -14.51 8.52 -20.29
N THR A 97 -13.44 7.85 -19.86
CA THR A 97 -12.12 7.92 -20.52
C THR A 97 -11.72 6.67 -21.30
N MET A 98 -12.65 5.73 -21.53
CA MET A 98 -12.46 4.59 -22.44
C MET A 98 -13.43 4.60 -23.64
N SER A 99 -13.78 5.78 -24.15
CA SER A 99 -14.47 5.94 -25.45
C SER A 99 -13.58 6.62 -26.47
#